data_AF-A0A0R2YAB6-F1
#
_entry.id   AF-A0A0R2YAB6-F1
#
_cell.length_a   1.000
_cell.length_b   1.000
_cell.length_c   1.000
_cell.angle_alpha   90.00
_cell.angle_beta   90.00
_cell.angle_gamma   90.00
#
_symmetry.space_group_name_H-M   'P 1'
#
loop_
_entity.id
_entity.type
_entity.pdbx_description
1 polymer ?
#
loop_
_entity_poly.entity_id
_entity_poly.type
_entity_poly.pdbx_seq_one_letter_code
_entity_poly.pdbx_strand_id
1 'polypeptide(L)'
;MKWSVLVLALAIGGCASVADIKQTPPTLVVISGKKPQEYAACVVRKLEATRRPPQIEPHKDGIQVIVPQKFSADPSAIFLIEDRSSGSSIKLYESMSNVPIRPGDVKKAGEDCISG
;
A
#
# COMPACT_ATOMS: atom_id res chain seq x y z
N MET A 1 34.49 -6.66 34.78
CA MET A 1 33.17 -6.74 35.45
C MET A 1 32.28 -5.66 34.84
N LYS A 2 31.08 -6.06 34.39
CA LYS A 2 29.85 -5.24 34.25
C LYS A 2 29.60 -4.48 32.92
N TRP A 3 28.81 -5.16 32.08
CA TRP A 3 27.60 -4.68 31.37
C TRP A 3 27.79 -3.67 30.23
N SER A 4 27.79 -4.09 28.96
CA SER A 4 26.61 -4.52 28.17
C SER A 4 25.54 -3.43 28.03
N VAL A 5 25.46 -2.81 26.85
CA VAL A 5 24.16 -2.59 26.16
C VAL A 5 24.40 -2.73 24.65
N LEU A 6 24.21 -3.94 24.15
CA LEU A 6 23.86 -4.19 22.76
C LEU A 6 22.48 -3.57 22.52
N VAL A 7 22.42 -2.44 21.81
CA VAL A 7 21.16 -1.93 21.27
C VAL A 7 20.81 -2.77 20.06
N LEU A 8 20.17 -3.91 20.35
CA LEU A 8 19.49 -4.75 19.40
C LEU A 8 18.21 -4.01 18.96
N ALA A 9 18.33 -3.21 17.89
CA ALA A 9 17.18 -2.61 17.22
C ALA A 9 16.44 -3.69 16.40
N LEU A 10 15.77 -4.60 17.09
CA LEU A 10 14.74 -5.47 16.52
C LEU A 10 13.47 -4.64 16.32
N ALA A 11 13.39 -3.93 15.20
CA ALA A 11 12.15 -3.43 14.63
C ALA A 11 12.02 -3.89 13.17
N ILE A 12 12.35 -5.15 12.88
CA ILE A 12 12.26 -5.76 11.55
C ILE A 12 10.89 -6.44 11.35
N GLY A 13 9.85 -5.96 12.03
CA GLY A 13 8.50 -6.57 12.02
C GLY A 13 7.55 -6.05 10.92
N GLY A 14 7.97 -5.07 10.11
CA GLY A 14 7.08 -4.43 9.12
C GLY A 14 7.56 -4.49 7.66
N CYS A 15 8.85 -4.78 7.41
CA CYS A 15 9.40 -4.73 6.05
C CYS A 15 9.44 -6.08 5.34
N ALA A 16 9.44 -7.20 6.07
CA ALA A 16 9.54 -8.52 5.46
C ALA A 16 8.36 -8.76 4.50
N SER A 17 7.13 -8.51 4.94
CA SER A 17 5.92 -8.72 4.14
C SER A 17 5.69 -7.63 3.08
N VAL A 18 6.08 -6.37 3.33
CA VAL A 18 5.98 -5.29 2.32
C VAL A 18 6.94 -5.54 1.15
N ALA A 19 8.17 -5.96 1.44
CA ALA A 19 9.16 -6.29 0.41
C ALA A 19 8.69 -7.47 -0.46
N ASP A 20 8.15 -8.52 0.16
CA ASP A 20 7.64 -9.70 -0.53
C ASP A 20 6.47 -9.34 -1.47
N ILE A 21 5.53 -8.50 -1.02
CA ILE A 21 4.40 -8.06 -1.85
C ILE A 21 4.89 -7.31 -3.10
N LYS A 22 5.91 -6.45 -2.98
CA LYS A 22 6.45 -5.69 -4.12
C LYS A 22 7.20 -6.54 -5.14
N GLN A 23 7.60 -7.77 -4.79
CA GLN A 23 8.21 -8.70 -5.73
C GLN A 23 7.18 -9.38 -6.66
N THR A 24 5.89 -9.26 -6.36
CA THR A 24 4.82 -9.74 -7.24
C THR A 24 4.57 -8.77 -8.42
N PRO A 25 4.07 -9.25 -9.57
CA PRO A 25 3.61 -8.35 -10.62
C PRO A 25 2.46 -7.45 -10.14
N PRO A 26 2.38 -6.19 -10.60
CA PRO A 26 1.30 -5.31 -10.20
C PRO A 26 -0.04 -5.83 -10.75
N THR A 27 -1.08 -5.83 -9.91
CA THR A 27 -2.44 -6.27 -10.26
C THR A 27 -3.30 -5.15 -10.86
N LEU A 28 -2.85 -3.91 -10.70
CA LEU A 28 -3.41 -2.70 -11.31
C LEU A 28 -2.27 -1.74 -11.64
N VAL A 29 -2.28 -1.21 -12.87
CA VAL A 29 -1.37 -0.14 -13.31
C VAL A 29 -2.23 0.90 -14.03
N VAL A 30 -2.39 2.06 -13.40
CA VAL A 30 -3.31 3.10 -13.87
C VAL A 30 -2.74 4.49 -13.66
N ILE A 31 -3.35 5.47 -14.31
CA ILE A 31 -3.00 6.88 -14.22
C ILE A 31 -4.22 7.64 -13.73
N SER A 32 -4.04 8.54 -12.75
CA SER A 32 -5.08 9.46 -12.29
C SER A 32 -4.70 10.91 -12.60
N GLY A 33 -5.70 11.76 -12.79
CA GLY A 33 -5.54 13.22 -12.80
C GLY A 33 -5.28 13.80 -11.41
N LYS A 34 -5.56 13.04 -10.34
CA LYS A 34 -5.39 13.47 -8.95
C LYS A 34 -3.92 13.52 -8.56
N LYS A 35 -3.57 14.45 -7.68
CA LYS A 35 -2.25 14.48 -7.04
C LYS A 35 -2.07 13.27 -6.09
N PRO A 36 -0.83 12.82 -5.83
CA PRO A 36 -0.59 11.61 -5.04
C PRO A 36 -1.37 11.57 -3.72
N GLN A 37 -1.34 12.66 -2.95
CA GLN A 37 -2.02 12.78 -1.66
C GLN A 37 -3.54 12.69 -1.78
N GLU A 38 -4.11 13.31 -2.82
CA GLU A 38 -5.55 13.30 -3.08
C GLU A 38 -6.03 11.89 -3.48
N TYR A 39 -5.28 11.22 -4.35
CA TYR A 39 -5.56 9.83 -4.71
C TYR A 39 -5.46 8.90 -3.49
N ALA A 40 -4.40 9.03 -2.69
CA ALA A 40 -4.24 8.24 -1.47
C ALA A 40 -5.37 8.49 -0.46
N ALA A 41 -5.79 9.74 -0.26
CA ALA A 41 -6.90 10.07 0.62
C ALA A 41 -8.22 9.43 0.16
N CYS A 42 -8.48 9.42 -1.16
CA CYS A 42 -9.63 8.72 -1.74
C CYS A 42 -9.60 7.22 -1.42
N VAL A 43 -8.44 6.58 -1.64
CA VAL A 43 -8.25 5.15 -1.39
C VAL A 43 -8.43 4.84 0.09
N VAL A 44 -7.78 5.58 0.99
CA VAL A 44 -7.90 5.41 2.44
C VAL A 44 -9.37 5.46 2.87
N ARG A 45 -10.10 6.51 2.48
CA ARG A 45 -11.53 6.64 2.80
C ARG A 45 -12.38 5.47 2.33
N LYS A 46 -12.12 4.93 1.14
CA LYS A 46 -12.87 3.77 0.63
C LYS A 46 -12.57 2.50 1.42
N LEU A 47 -11.32 2.34 1.86
CA LEU A 47 -10.87 1.12 2.53
C LEU A 47 -11.19 1.09 4.03
N GLU A 48 -11.28 2.25 4.68
CA GLU A 48 -11.74 2.37 6.07
C GLU A 48 -13.13 1.76 6.30
N ALA A 49 -13.97 1.68 5.26
CA ALA A 49 -15.28 1.05 5.33
C ALA A 49 -15.23 -0.48 5.51
N THR A 50 -14.12 -1.15 5.15
CA THR A 50 -14.05 -2.62 5.13
C THR A 50 -12.92 -3.21 5.96
N ARG A 51 -11.94 -2.40 6.40
CA ARG A 51 -10.77 -2.85 7.16
C ARG A 51 -10.14 -1.72 7.96
N ARG A 52 -9.07 -2.06 8.70
CA ARG A 52 -8.25 -1.06 9.42
C ARG A 52 -7.71 0.00 8.45
N PRO A 53 -7.56 1.27 8.89
CA PRO A 53 -7.05 2.33 8.04
C PRO A 53 -5.68 1.96 7.44
N PRO A 54 -5.47 2.16 6.13
CA PRO A 54 -4.17 2.00 5.51
C PRO A 54 -3.12 2.97 6.08
N GLN A 55 -1.87 2.56 6.10
CA GLN A 55 -0.74 3.42 6.49
C GLN A 55 -0.19 4.13 5.25
N ILE A 56 0.10 5.42 5.37
CA ILE A 56 0.72 6.22 4.30
C ILE A 56 2.16 6.48 4.67
N GLU A 57 3.08 6.15 3.77
CA GLU A 57 4.51 6.38 3.94
C GLU A 57 5.10 7.12 2.74
N PRO A 58 6.10 8.00 2.93
CA PRO A 58 6.87 8.57 1.82
C PRO A 58 7.57 7.48 1.01
N HIS A 59 7.56 7.61 -0.32
CA HIS A 59 8.24 6.64 -1.20
C HIS A 59 8.79 7.33 -2.45
N LYS A 60 10.11 7.46 -2.54
CA LYS A 60 10.82 8.12 -3.66
C LYS A 60 10.18 9.48 -3.99
N ASP A 61 9.72 9.65 -5.22
CA ASP A 61 9.08 10.87 -5.75
C ASP A 61 7.55 10.87 -5.54
N GLY A 62 7.08 10.20 -4.50
CA GLY A 62 5.67 10.04 -4.22
C GLY A 62 5.40 9.43 -2.84
N ILE A 63 4.34 8.66 -2.76
CA ILE A 63 3.89 8.02 -1.53
C ILE A 63 3.51 6.56 -1.78
N GLN A 64 3.60 5.75 -0.74
CA GLN A 64 3.06 4.40 -0.73
C GLN A 64 1.94 4.30 0.31
N VAL A 65 0.90 3.55 -0.04
CA VAL A 65 -0.21 3.24 0.86
C VAL A 65 -0.16 1.74 1.16
N ILE A 66 0.18 1.39 2.40
CA ILE A 66 0.24 0.02 2.89
C ILE A 66 -1.16 -0.34 3.41
N VAL A 67 -1.78 -1.31 2.76
CA VAL A 67 -3.13 -1.75 3.04
C VAL A 67 -3.08 -3.01 3.90
N PRO A 68 -3.63 -2.99 5.13
CA PRO A 68 -3.67 -4.19 5.96
C PRO A 68 -4.64 -5.22 5.40
N GLN A 69 -4.49 -6.47 5.82
CA GLN A 69 -5.49 -7.50 5.60
C GLN A 69 -6.82 -7.11 6.25
N LYS A 70 -7.91 -7.76 5.82
CA LYS A 70 -9.25 -7.48 6.32
C LYS A 70 -9.40 -7.73 7.82
N PHE A 71 -8.73 -8.76 8.34
CA PHE A 71 -8.87 -9.22 9.72
C PHE A 71 -7.57 -9.20 10.54
N SER A 72 -6.42 -8.86 9.92
CA SER A 72 -5.13 -8.73 10.61
C SER A 72 -4.47 -7.38 10.31
N ALA A 73 -3.39 -7.05 11.02
CA ALA A 73 -2.61 -5.83 10.76
C ALA A 73 -1.53 -6.06 9.70
N ASP A 74 -1.38 -7.31 9.24
CA ASP A 74 -0.37 -7.66 8.25
C ASP A 74 -0.69 -6.99 6.91
N PRO A 75 0.32 -6.52 6.16
CA PRO A 75 0.07 -5.93 4.87
C PRO A 75 -0.47 -6.97 3.89
N SER A 76 -1.44 -6.56 3.11
CA SER A 76 -2.10 -7.36 2.07
C SER A 76 -1.90 -6.77 0.68
N ALA A 77 -1.74 -5.46 0.60
CA ALA A 77 -1.53 -4.77 -0.65
C ALA A 77 -0.77 -3.47 -0.44
N ILE A 78 -0.15 -2.99 -1.51
CA ILE A 78 0.61 -1.75 -1.53
C ILE A 78 0.23 -0.98 -2.78
N PHE A 79 -0.26 0.24 -2.59
CA PHE A 79 -0.32 1.22 -3.68
C PHE A 79 0.99 1.99 -3.71
N LEU A 80 1.72 1.95 -4.81
CA LEU A 80 2.76 2.92 -5.13
C LEU A 80 2.15 4.03 -5.96
N ILE A 81 2.21 5.26 -5.46
CA ILE A 81 1.62 6.44 -6.07
C ILE A 81 2.74 7.44 -6.31
N GLU A 82 3.19 7.54 -7.56
CA GLU A 82 4.30 8.40 -7.97
C GLU A 82 3.74 9.68 -8.61
N ASP A 83 4.32 10.84 -8.29
CA ASP A 83 3.90 12.11 -8.91
C ASP A 83 4.22 12.12 -10.40
N ARG A 84 3.39 12.84 -11.16
CA ARG A 84 3.62 13.11 -12.59
C ARG A 84 3.11 14.51 -12.92
N SER A 85 3.54 15.01 -14.07
CA SER A 85 3.20 16.37 -14.53
C SER A 85 1.70 16.69 -14.53
N SER A 86 0.83 15.71 -14.83
CA SER A 86 -0.63 15.90 -14.89
C SER A 86 -1.44 15.07 -13.89
N GLY A 87 -0.85 14.68 -12.76
CA GLY A 87 -1.56 13.96 -11.68
C GLY A 87 -0.66 12.97 -10.96
N SER A 88 -1.05 11.69 -10.94
CA SER A 88 -0.26 10.60 -10.35
C SER A 88 -0.29 9.32 -11.21
N SER A 89 0.76 8.52 -11.10
CA SER A 89 0.81 7.15 -11.63
C SER A 89 0.69 6.17 -10.48
N ILE A 90 -0.08 5.10 -10.68
CA ILE A 90 -0.46 4.18 -9.60
C ILE A 90 -0.14 2.76 -10.01
N LYS A 91 0.57 2.05 -9.13
CA LYS A 91 0.79 0.61 -9.22
C LYS A 91 0.27 -0.05 -7.95
N LEU A 92 -0.59 -1.05 -8.09
CA LEU A 92 -1.09 -1.86 -6.98
C LEU A 92 -0.38 -3.21 -6.98
N TYR A 93 0.17 -3.58 -5.84
CA TYR A 93 0.74 -4.89 -5.56
C TYR A 93 -0.12 -5.57 -4.51
N GLU A 94 -0.45 -6.85 -4.67
CA GLU A 94 -1.30 -7.60 -3.73
C GLU A 94 -0.63 -8.92 -3.37
N SER A 95 -0.57 -9.28 -2.08
CA SER A 95 0.06 -10.52 -1.60
C SER A 95 -0.57 -11.79 -2.19
N MET A 96 -1.86 -11.71 -2.54
CA MET A 96 -2.63 -12.81 -3.11
C MET A 96 -2.96 -12.57 -4.60
N SER A 97 -2.07 -11.92 -5.35
CA SER A 97 -2.27 -11.64 -6.78
C SER A 97 -2.60 -12.89 -7.62
N ASN A 98 -2.16 -14.07 -7.17
CA ASN A 98 -2.24 -15.34 -7.89
C ASN A 98 -3.46 -16.17 -7.47
N VAL A 99 -4.24 -15.71 -6.48
CA VAL A 99 -5.35 -16.48 -5.89
C VAL A 99 -6.67 -16.08 -6.54
N PRO A 100 -7.39 -17.01 -7.22
CA PRO A 100 -8.62 -16.67 -7.96
C PRO A 100 -9.77 -16.14 -7.08
N ILE A 101 -9.86 -16.56 -5.82
CA ILE A 101 -10.96 -16.22 -4.88
C ILE A 101 -10.55 -15.07 -3.93
N ARG A 102 -9.61 -14.22 -4.35
CA ARG A 102 -9.18 -13.10 -3.52
C ARG A 102 -10.27 -12.02 -3.39
N PRO A 103 -10.38 -11.34 -2.24
CA PRO A 103 -11.17 -10.13 -2.14
C PRO A 103 -10.71 -9.07 -3.16
N GLY A 104 -11.62 -8.60 -4.01
CA GLY A 104 -11.34 -7.59 -5.05
C GLY A 104 -11.56 -6.15 -4.59
N ASP A 105 -11.88 -5.92 -3.32
CA ASP A 105 -12.26 -4.62 -2.77
C ASP A 105 -11.07 -3.63 -2.73
N VAL A 106 -9.83 -4.11 -2.57
CA VAL A 106 -8.62 -3.28 -2.70
C VAL A 106 -8.49 -2.72 -4.12
N LYS A 107 -8.48 -3.61 -5.12
CA LYS A 107 -8.36 -3.22 -6.53
C LYS A 107 -9.49 -2.29 -6.95
N LYS A 108 -10.73 -2.63 -6.57
CA LYS A 108 -11.91 -1.80 -6.84
C LYS A 108 -11.82 -0.40 -6.21
N ALA A 109 -11.30 -0.29 -4.99
CA ALA A 109 -11.10 1.03 -4.38
C ALA A 109 -10.09 1.88 -5.13
N GLY A 110 -9.03 1.27 -5.65
CA GLY A 110 -8.08 1.94 -6.55
C GLY A 110 -8.77 2.44 -7.82
N GLU A 111 -9.49 1.55 -8.52
CA GLU A 111 -10.20 1.86 -9.76
C GLU A 111 -11.23 2.98 -9.58
N ASP A 112 -12.03 2.92 -8.52
CA ASP A 112 -13.02 3.95 -8.22
C ASP A 112 -12.40 5.32 -7.87
N CYS A 113 -11.12 5.38 -7.53
CA CYS A 113 -10.40 6.61 -7.20
C CYS A 113 -9.66 7.23 -8.40
N ILE A 114 -9.59 6.52 -9.54
CA ILE A 114 -8.94 7.02 -10.76
C ILE A 114 -9.62 8.31 -11.23
N SER A 115 -10.95 8.29 -11.27
CA SER A 115 -11.80 9.31 -11.88
C SER A 115 -12.76 9.87 -10.84
N GLY A 116 -12.81 11.19 -10.75
CA GLY A 116 -13.64 11.95 -9.83
C GLY A 116 -13.26 13.40 -9.98
#